data_AF-A0A534XR61-F1
#
_entry.id   AF-A0A534XR61-F1
#
_cell.length_a   1.000
_cell.length_b   1.000
_cell.length_c   1.000
_cell.angle_alpha   90.00
_cell.angle_beta   90.00
_cell.angle_gamma   90.00
#
_symmetry.space_group_name_H-M   'P 1'
#
loop_
_entity.id
_entity.type
_entity.pdbx_description
1 polymer ?
#
loop_
_entity_poly.entity_id
_entity_poly.type
_entity_poly.pdbx_seq_one_letter_code
_entity_poly.pdbx_strand_id
1 'polypeptide(L)'
;MLGVAIGGAFVNFNLIALPMSELVPAGSRIGGMPVSTVAALVVVLMEVAAGIFAMEMLGITSFFPKLDLLPASRRRIILVVSVGGLLLLACIECSLAVLREQLVDSATALKQSLAGVHEKAVADPAASRIPVVGQAVLGFILPWILAMVAVPLETLIATGGHIFLTLTAGVLALVGTGARLLGHASRYLVEGARHLYDIYIVLPLQIERLATGARPSISTAKQGARP
;
A
#
# COMPACT_ATOMS: atom_id res chain seq x y z
N MET A 1 9.01 9.73 2.83
CA MET A 1 9.83 9.03 1.82
C MET A 1 8.99 8.24 0.83
N LEU A 2 8.13 7.30 1.24
CA LEU A 2 7.30 6.52 0.30
C LEU A 2 6.37 7.41 -0.57
N GLY A 3 5.78 8.48 -0.02
CA GLY A 3 4.99 9.42 -0.82
C GLY A 3 5.78 10.14 -1.91
N VAL A 4 7.07 10.40 -1.67
CA VAL A 4 7.97 11.00 -2.68
C VAL A 4 8.30 9.97 -3.76
N ALA A 5 8.54 8.71 -3.38
CA ALA A 5 8.74 7.60 -4.31
C ALA A 5 7.53 7.40 -5.25
N ILE A 6 6.32 7.34 -4.68
CA ILE A 6 5.08 7.21 -5.44
C ILE A 6 4.86 8.44 -6.34
N GLY A 7 5.13 9.64 -5.82
CA GLY A 7 5.07 10.88 -6.60
C GLY A 7 6.04 10.86 -7.79
N GLY A 8 7.28 10.42 -7.59
CA GLY A 8 8.28 10.27 -8.66
C GLY A 8 7.83 9.28 -9.73
N ALA A 9 7.33 8.10 -9.32
CA ALA A 9 6.80 7.10 -10.25
C ALA A 9 5.60 7.62 -11.04
N PHE A 10 4.71 8.37 -10.39
CA PHE A 10 3.57 8.99 -11.03
C PHE A 10 4.00 10.02 -12.07
N VAL A 11 4.96 10.89 -11.75
CA VAL A 11 5.49 11.86 -12.71
C VAL A 11 6.14 11.13 -13.90
N ASN A 12 6.95 10.10 -13.66
CA ASN A 12 7.66 9.35 -14.70
C ASN A 12 6.69 8.69 -15.67
N PHE A 13 5.69 8.01 -15.12
CA PHE A 13 4.61 7.42 -15.87
C PHE A 13 3.88 8.45 -16.77
N ASN A 14 3.56 9.64 -16.25
CA ASN A 14 2.87 10.67 -17.01
C ASN A 14 3.76 11.31 -18.10
N LEU A 15 5.08 11.37 -17.90
CA LEU A 15 6.02 11.85 -18.92
C LEU A 15 6.10 10.88 -20.10
N ILE A 16 5.99 9.56 -19.85
CA ILE A 16 6.14 8.52 -20.88
C ILE A 16 4.81 8.19 -21.58
N ALA A 17 3.69 8.24 -20.87
CA ALA A 17 2.42 7.71 -21.38
C ALA A 17 1.91 8.43 -22.63
N LEU A 18 2.11 9.76 -22.72
CA LEU A 18 1.65 10.56 -23.85
C LEU A 18 2.41 10.27 -25.15
N PRO A 19 3.75 10.34 -25.22
CA PRO A 19 4.46 10.01 -26.46
C PRO A 19 4.23 8.54 -26.86
N MET A 20 4.10 7.61 -25.90
CA MET A 20 3.79 6.21 -26.20
C MET A 20 2.41 6.00 -26.83
N SER A 21 1.43 6.90 -26.63
CA SER A 21 0.12 6.76 -27.31
C SER A 21 0.16 7.09 -28.79
N GLU A 22 1.19 7.81 -29.24
CA GLU A 22 1.41 8.12 -30.66
C GLU A 22 2.26 7.04 -31.35
N LEU A 23 3.21 6.43 -30.62
CA LEU A 23 4.04 5.34 -31.15
C LEU A 23 3.29 4.02 -31.28
N VAL A 24 2.18 3.87 -30.56
CA VAL A 24 1.40 2.63 -30.50
C VAL A 24 0.04 2.84 -31.17
N PRO A 25 -0.44 1.90 -32.01
CA PRO A 25 -1.71 2.07 -32.71
C PRO A 25 -2.87 2.38 -31.76
N ALA A 26 -3.62 3.45 -32.04
CA ALA A 26 -4.65 4.02 -31.16
C ALA A 26 -5.81 3.07 -30.78
N GLY A 27 -6.00 1.98 -31.51
CA GLY A 27 -6.99 0.93 -31.22
C GLY A 27 -6.45 -0.26 -30.40
N SER A 28 -5.14 -0.33 -30.18
CA SER A 28 -4.52 -1.47 -29.51
C SER A 28 -4.74 -1.38 -28.00
N ARG A 29 -5.44 -2.37 -27.45
CA ARG A 29 -5.72 -2.49 -26.02
C ARG A 29 -5.35 -3.88 -25.53
N ILE A 30 -4.76 -3.94 -24.35
CA ILE A 30 -4.49 -5.20 -23.64
C ILE A 30 -5.33 -5.20 -22.37
N GLY A 31 -6.25 -6.16 -22.24
CA GLY A 31 -7.11 -6.28 -21.05
C GLY A 31 -7.98 -5.04 -20.79
N GLY A 32 -8.42 -4.32 -21.83
CA GLY A 32 -9.22 -3.10 -21.73
C GLY A 32 -8.42 -1.80 -21.56
N MET A 33 -7.14 -1.87 -21.20
CA MET A 33 -6.25 -0.70 -21.07
C MET A 33 -5.54 -0.35 -22.39
N PRO A 34 -5.29 0.94 -22.68
CA PRO A 34 -4.45 1.35 -23.81
C PRO A 34 -3.04 0.75 -23.69
N VAL A 35 -2.47 0.29 -24.80
CA VAL A 35 -1.12 -0.29 -24.79
C VAL A 35 -0.04 0.74 -24.39
N SER A 36 -0.25 2.04 -24.64
CA SER A 36 0.64 3.10 -24.17
C SER A 36 0.76 3.16 -22.64
N THR A 37 -0.35 2.95 -21.93
CA THR A 37 -0.39 2.86 -20.46
C THR A 37 0.41 1.66 -19.97
N VAL A 38 0.24 0.50 -20.63
CA VAL A 38 1.00 -0.72 -20.29
C VAL A 38 2.49 -0.52 -20.56
N ALA A 39 2.85 0.06 -21.70
CA ALA A 39 4.23 0.34 -22.06
C ALA A 39 4.91 1.28 -21.05
N ALA A 40 4.26 2.38 -20.69
CA ALA A 40 4.77 3.31 -19.68
C ALA A 40 4.96 2.63 -18.32
N LEU A 41 4.01 1.79 -17.90
CA LEU A 41 4.14 1.01 -16.66
C LEU A 41 5.33 0.04 -16.72
N VAL A 42 5.51 -0.68 -17.83
CA VAL A 42 6.63 -1.61 -18.01
C VAL A 42 7.97 -0.90 -17.94
N VAL A 43 8.09 0.29 -18.52
CA VAL A 43 9.31 1.10 -18.44
C VAL A 43 9.61 1.47 -16.99
N VAL A 44 8.65 2.07 -16.28
CA VAL A 44 8.81 2.44 -14.85
C VAL A 44 9.16 1.21 -13.99
N LEU A 45 8.52 0.07 -14.22
CA LEU A 45 8.81 -1.16 -13.46
C LEU A 45 10.22 -1.70 -13.75
N MET A 46 10.65 -1.69 -15.01
CA MET A 46 12.02 -2.07 -15.39
C MET A 46 13.05 -1.15 -14.73
N GLU A 47 12.73 0.13 -14.65
CA GLU A 47 13.57 1.17 -14.09
C GLU A 47 13.72 1.01 -12.56
N VAL A 48 12.60 0.82 -11.85
CA VAL A 48 12.61 0.48 -10.42
C VAL A 48 13.38 -0.82 -10.17
N ALA A 49 13.22 -1.84 -11.01
CA ALA A 49 13.97 -3.09 -10.87
C ALA A 49 15.48 -2.88 -11.04
N ALA A 50 15.90 -2.16 -12.09
CA ALA A 50 17.30 -1.79 -12.30
C ALA A 50 17.85 -0.94 -11.14
N GLY A 51 17.03 -0.02 -10.62
CA GLY A 51 17.30 0.81 -9.45
C GLY A 51 17.57 0.00 -8.19
N ILE A 52 16.72 -0.98 -7.89
CA ILE A 52 16.90 -1.89 -6.75
C ILE A 52 18.23 -2.64 -6.88
N PHE A 53 18.53 -3.21 -8.04
CA PHE A 53 19.81 -3.90 -8.23
C PHE A 53 21.01 -2.95 -8.12
N ALA A 54 20.91 -1.72 -8.63
CA ALA A 54 21.98 -0.73 -8.50
C ALA A 54 22.22 -0.36 -7.03
N MET A 55 21.17 -0.09 -6.26
CA MET A 55 21.27 0.27 -4.84
C MET A 55 21.82 -0.88 -3.98
N GLU A 56 21.43 -2.11 -4.31
CA GLU A 56 21.96 -3.31 -3.66
C GLU A 56 23.46 -3.47 -3.92
N MET A 57 23.92 -3.36 -5.17
CA MET A 57 25.34 -3.51 -5.49
C MET A 57 26.21 -2.40 -4.90
N LEU A 58 25.66 -1.19 -4.72
CA LEU A 58 26.30 -0.07 -4.03
C LEU A 58 26.39 -0.28 -2.52
N GLY A 59 25.64 -1.25 -1.95
CA GLY A 59 25.59 -1.51 -0.51
C GLY A 59 24.77 -0.47 0.27
N ILE A 60 23.86 0.24 -0.42
CA ILE A 60 22.94 1.19 0.21
C ILE A 60 21.73 0.46 0.77
N THR A 61 21.26 -0.58 0.07
CA THR A 61 20.15 -1.44 0.49
C THR A 61 20.61 -2.89 0.68
N SER A 62 19.83 -3.69 1.41
CA SER A 62 20.06 -5.12 1.65
C SER A 62 18.82 -5.97 1.38
N PHE A 63 18.19 -5.81 0.22
CA PHE A 63 17.06 -6.64 -0.24
C PHE A 63 17.46 -8.10 -0.45
N PHE A 64 18.67 -8.32 -0.93
CA PHE A 64 19.20 -9.61 -1.32
C PHE A 64 20.57 -9.84 -0.66
N PRO A 65 20.62 -10.14 0.65
CA PRO A 65 21.88 -10.31 1.40
C PRO A 65 22.83 -11.37 0.80
N LYS A 66 22.30 -12.28 -0.02
CA LYS A 66 23.10 -13.27 -0.76
C LYS A 66 23.98 -12.66 -1.85
N LEU A 67 23.61 -11.50 -2.39
CA LEU A 67 24.38 -10.80 -3.42
C LEU A 67 25.66 -10.17 -2.86
N ASP A 68 25.70 -9.84 -1.56
CA ASP A 68 26.90 -9.36 -0.88
C ASP A 68 28.00 -10.41 -0.78
N LEU A 69 27.61 -11.69 -0.79
CA LEU A 69 28.55 -12.82 -0.74
C LEU A 69 29.21 -13.12 -2.09
N LEU A 70 28.82 -12.41 -3.16
CA LEU A 70 29.37 -12.64 -4.50
C LEU A 70 30.81 -12.09 -4.61
N PRO A 71 31.69 -12.75 -5.39
CA PRO A 71 33.00 -12.22 -5.71
C PRO A 71 32.91 -10.82 -6.33
N ALA A 72 33.85 -9.93 -5.98
CA ALA A 72 33.85 -8.53 -6.40
C ALA A 72 33.70 -8.33 -7.92
N SER A 73 34.26 -9.24 -8.73
CA SER A 73 34.14 -9.20 -10.19
C SER A 73 32.68 -9.28 -10.67
N ARG A 74 31.89 -10.18 -10.09
CA ARG A 74 30.46 -10.36 -10.47
C ARG A 74 29.61 -9.21 -9.96
N ARG A 75 29.87 -8.75 -8.73
CA ARG A 75 29.18 -7.59 -8.14
C ARG A 75 29.36 -6.33 -8.99
N ARG A 76 30.58 -6.10 -9.50
CA ARG A 76 30.87 -4.98 -10.40
C ARG A 76 30.14 -5.10 -11.74
N ILE A 77 30.02 -6.32 -12.29
CA ILE A 77 29.25 -6.54 -13.53
C ILE A 77 27.78 -6.20 -13.32
N ILE A 78 27.15 -6.69 -12.24
CA ILE A 78 25.75 -6.39 -11.93
C ILE A 78 25.58 -4.87 -11.76
N LEU A 79 26.48 -4.21 -11.03
CA LEU A 79 26.44 -2.75 -10.85
C LEU A 79 26.51 -2.01 -12.19
N VAL A 80 27.47 -2.38 -13.05
CA VAL A 80 27.64 -1.73 -14.36
C VAL A 80 26.43 -1.98 -15.27
N VAL A 81 25.86 -3.18 -15.25
CA VAL A 81 24.66 -3.50 -16.04
C VAL A 81 23.45 -2.71 -15.52
N SER A 82 23.23 -2.65 -14.21
CA SER A 82 22.11 -1.91 -13.61
C SER A 82 22.24 -0.40 -13.83
N VAL A 83 23.42 0.18 -13.56
CA VAL A 83 23.70 1.61 -13.79
C VAL A 83 23.65 1.94 -15.29
N GLY A 84 24.19 1.08 -16.15
CA GLY A 84 24.10 1.24 -17.60
C GLY A 84 22.66 1.15 -18.10
N GLY A 85 21.85 0.25 -17.53
CA GLY A 85 20.43 0.14 -17.81
C GLY A 85 19.65 1.38 -17.41
N LEU A 86 19.89 1.93 -16.21
CA LEU A 86 19.30 3.19 -15.75
C LEU A 86 19.69 4.36 -16.65
N LEU A 87 20.97 4.46 -17.04
CA LEU A 87 21.44 5.49 -17.96
C LEU A 87 20.76 5.38 -19.33
N LEU A 88 20.62 4.17 -19.86
CA LEU A 88 19.96 3.91 -21.12
C LEU A 88 18.48 4.34 -21.04
N LEU A 89 17.77 3.92 -20.00
CA LEU A 89 16.39 4.33 -19.77
C LEU A 89 16.26 5.84 -19.62
N ALA A 90 17.15 6.51 -18.88
CA ALA A 90 17.19 7.97 -18.76
C ALA A 90 17.38 8.69 -20.09
N CYS A 91 18.21 8.15 -21.00
CA CYS A 91 18.34 8.70 -22.34
C CYS A 91 17.06 8.52 -23.17
N ILE A 92 16.40 7.36 -23.07
CA ILE A 92 15.11 7.11 -23.74
C ILE A 92 14.04 8.06 -23.21
N GLU A 93 13.92 8.22 -21.90
CA GLU A 93 12.92 9.07 -21.26
C GLU A 93 13.16 10.55 -21.52
N CYS A 94 14.41 10.99 -21.55
CA CYS A 94 14.78 12.33 -22.00
C CYS A 94 14.26 12.61 -23.42
N SER A 95 14.47 11.67 -24.34
CA SER A 95 13.97 11.76 -25.72
C SER A 95 12.43 11.77 -25.79
N LEU A 96 11.77 10.89 -25.02
CA LEU A 96 10.31 10.82 -24.94
C LEU A 96 9.71 12.09 -24.34
N ALA A 97 10.34 12.68 -23.33
CA ALA A 97 9.89 13.92 -22.72
C ALA A 97 9.98 15.11 -23.69
N VAL A 98 11.02 15.15 -24.55
CA VAL A 98 11.08 16.12 -25.65
C VAL A 98 9.95 15.89 -26.65
N LEU A 99 9.70 14.63 -27.04
CA LEU A 99 8.62 14.29 -27.96
C LEU A 99 7.24 14.67 -27.39
N ARG A 100 7.03 14.45 -26.08
CA ARG A 100 5.82 14.86 -25.36
C ARG A 100 5.56 16.35 -25.54
N GLU A 101 6.56 17.20 -25.35
CA GLU A 101 6.40 18.65 -25.47
C GLU A 101 6.06 19.06 -26.91
N GLN A 102 6.74 18.48 -27.90
CA GLN A 102 6.46 18.72 -29.32
C GLN A 102 5.04 18.31 -29.73
N LEU A 103 4.52 17.23 -29.16
CA LEU A 103 3.15 16.77 -29.40
C LEU A 103 2.11 17.73 -28.79
N VAL A 104 2.38 18.25 -27.58
CA VAL A 104 1.51 19.23 -26.93
C VAL A 104 1.48 20.54 -27.72
N ASP A 105 2.62 21.02 -28.18
CA ASP A 105 2.73 22.20 -29.04
C ASP A 105 1.92 22.02 -30.33
N SER A 106 2.07 20.89 -31.01
CA SER A 106 1.35 20.59 -32.24
C SER A 106 -0.18 20.52 -32.03
N ALA A 107 -0.62 19.95 -30.91
CA ALA A 107 -2.04 19.85 -30.57
C ALA A 107 -2.66 21.21 -30.25
N THR A 108 -1.92 22.12 -29.61
CA THR A 108 -2.40 23.48 -29.34
C THR A 108 -2.48 24.31 -30.62
N ALA A 109 -1.48 24.21 -31.49
CA ALA A 109 -1.49 24.87 -32.80
C ALA A 109 -2.69 24.42 -33.66
N LEU A 110 -3.00 23.12 -33.68
CA LEU A 110 -4.14 22.60 -34.41
C LEU A 110 -5.47 23.12 -33.83
N LYS A 111 -5.62 23.17 -32.51
CA LYS A 111 -6.81 23.73 -31.85
C LYS A 111 -6.99 25.22 -32.17
N GLN A 112 -5.92 25.99 -32.20
CA GLN A 112 -5.96 27.41 -32.57
C GLN A 112 -6.37 27.61 -34.03
N SER A 113 -5.83 26.79 -34.94
CA SER A 113 -6.23 26.80 -36.35
C SER A 113 -7.70 26.44 -36.54
N LEU A 114 -8.21 25.46 -35.79
CA LEU A 114 -9.62 25.04 -35.84
C LEU A 114 -10.58 26.05 -35.19
N ALA A 115 -10.10 26.81 -34.19
CA ALA A 115 -10.88 27.88 -33.56
C ALA A 115 -10.98 29.16 -34.42
N GLY A 116 -10.35 29.19 -35.59
CA GLY A 116 -10.35 30.37 -36.47
C GLY A 116 -9.61 31.58 -35.89
N VAL A 117 -8.87 31.41 -34.80
CA VAL A 117 -8.09 32.47 -34.15
C VAL A 117 -6.79 32.65 -34.94
N HIS A 118 -6.86 33.47 -35.99
CA HIS A 118 -5.70 33.95 -36.74
C HIS A 118 -5.19 35.26 -36.13
N GLU A 119 -4.83 35.28 -34.85
CA GLU A 119 -4.01 36.37 -34.31
C GLU A 119 -2.76 35.87 -33.60
N LYS A 120 -1.67 36.23 -34.27
CA LYS A 120 -0.27 36.27 -33.90
C LYS A 120 -0.01 36.56 -32.42
N ALA A 121 0.25 35.53 -31.63
CA ALA A 121 1.20 35.63 -30.53
C ALA A 121 2.50 35.04 -31.03
N VAL A 122 3.48 35.88 -31.35
CA VAL A 122 4.88 35.48 -31.36
C VAL A 122 5.18 35.08 -29.92
N ALA A 123 4.94 33.81 -29.59
CA ALA A 123 5.57 33.20 -28.44
C ALA A 123 7.07 33.28 -28.73
N ASP A 124 7.76 34.06 -27.91
CA ASP A 124 9.20 34.21 -27.94
C ASP A 124 9.84 32.82 -28.19
N PRO A 125 10.65 32.61 -29.24
CA PRO A 125 11.28 31.32 -29.49
C PRO A 125 12.19 30.85 -28.33
N ALA A 126 12.52 31.76 -27.40
CA ALA A 126 13.11 31.39 -26.12
C ALA A 126 12.10 30.75 -25.14
N ALA A 127 10.84 31.21 -25.12
CA ALA A 127 9.79 30.70 -24.24
C ALA A 127 9.33 29.28 -24.60
N SER A 128 9.40 28.86 -25.88
CA SER A 128 9.08 27.46 -26.27
C SER A 128 10.18 26.47 -25.91
N ARG A 129 11.44 26.92 -25.80
CA ARG A 129 12.58 26.04 -25.50
C ARG A 129 12.75 25.76 -24.01
N ILE A 130 12.27 26.66 -23.14
CA ILE A 130 12.39 26.50 -21.69
C ILE A 130 11.61 25.26 -21.20
N PRO A 131 10.32 25.04 -21.58
CA PRO A 131 9.59 23.82 -21.23
C PRO A 131 10.26 22.56 -21.78
N VAL A 132 10.69 22.55 -23.05
CA VAL A 132 11.34 21.39 -23.68
C VAL A 132 12.59 20.97 -22.91
N VAL A 133 13.48 21.91 -22.59
CA VAL A 133 14.70 21.61 -21.84
C VAL A 133 14.37 21.18 -20.41
N GLY A 134 13.43 21.85 -19.76
CA GLY A 134 12.98 21.49 -18.41
C GLY A 134 12.41 20.07 -18.33
N GLN A 135 11.57 19.67 -19.30
CA GLN A 135 10.99 18.34 -19.39
C GLN A 135 12.04 17.28 -19.78
N ALA A 136 12.97 17.60 -20.67
CA ALA A 136 14.08 16.71 -21.05
C ALA A 136 14.99 16.40 -19.85
N VAL A 137 15.38 17.45 -19.10
CA VAL A 137 16.20 17.31 -17.89
C VAL A 137 15.43 16.54 -16.82
N LEU A 138 14.13 16.81 -16.64
CA LEU A 138 13.29 16.07 -15.71
C LEU A 138 13.23 14.59 -16.09
N GLY A 139 12.95 14.25 -17.36
CA GLY A 139 12.92 12.88 -17.86
C GLY A 139 14.27 12.15 -17.74
N PHE A 140 15.39 12.88 -17.80
CA PHE A 140 16.71 12.29 -17.58
C PHE A 140 17.02 12.03 -16.10
N ILE A 141 16.65 12.96 -15.22
CA ILE A 141 16.95 12.87 -13.77
C ILE A 141 16.02 11.87 -13.08
N LEU A 142 14.79 11.77 -13.54
CA LEU A 142 13.75 11.03 -12.85
C LEU A 142 14.08 9.54 -12.65
N PRO A 143 14.74 8.85 -13.60
CA PRO A 143 15.16 7.48 -13.37
C PRO A 143 16.14 7.28 -12.20
N TRP A 144 17.01 8.25 -11.98
CA TRP A 144 17.93 8.22 -10.84
C TRP A 144 17.22 8.44 -9.52
N ILE A 145 16.21 9.30 -9.52
CA ILE A 145 15.34 9.52 -8.36
C ILE A 145 14.52 8.26 -8.08
N LEU A 146 14.03 7.60 -9.11
CA LEU A 146 13.25 6.38 -8.98
C LEU A 146 14.08 5.19 -8.50
N ALA A 147 15.38 5.14 -8.83
CA ALA A 147 16.29 4.18 -8.20
C ALA A 147 16.36 4.34 -6.67
N MET A 148 16.19 5.56 -6.13
CA MET A 148 16.14 5.80 -4.69
C MET A 148 14.90 5.19 -4.01
N VAL A 149 13.87 4.79 -4.77
CA VAL A 149 12.68 4.11 -4.23
C VAL A 149 13.02 2.80 -3.53
N ALA A 150 14.15 2.18 -3.90
CA ALA A 150 14.65 0.99 -3.23
C ALA A 150 14.81 1.21 -1.71
N VAL A 151 15.34 2.36 -1.28
CA VAL A 151 15.60 2.65 0.14
C VAL A 151 14.33 2.65 1.01
N PRO A 152 13.29 3.47 0.74
CA PRO A 152 12.05 3.39 1.52
C PRO A 152 11.34 2.05 1.34
N LEU A 153 11.45 1.39 0.19
CA LEU A 153 10.85 0.08 -0.03
C LEU A 153 11.50 -0.98 0.88
N GLU A 154 12.81 -0.95 1.08
CA GLU A 154 13.50 -1.83 2.02
C GLU A 154 12.98 -1.63 3.43
N THR A 155 12.90 -0.36 3.89
CA THR A 155 12.38 -0.05 5.23
C THR A 155 10.92 -0.49 5.40
N LEU A 156 10.12 -0.41 4.33
CA LEU A 156 8.73 -0.86 4.32
C LEU A 156 8.65 -2.39 4.42
N ILE A 157 9.50 -3.13 3.71
CA ILE A 157 9.51 -4.60 3.79
C ILE A 157 10.02 -5.06 5.16
N ALA A 158 11.11 -4.48 5.65
CA ALA A 158 11.69 -4.81 6.94
C ALA A 158 10.72 -4.53 8.11
N THR A 159 10.07 -3.37 8.11
CA THR A 159 9.10 -3.00 9.16
C THR A 159 7.72 -3.64 8.93
N GLY A 160 7.35 -3.87 7.66
CA GLY A 160 6.05 -4.40 7.27
C GLY A 160 5.78 -5.79 7.83
N GLY A 161 6.80 -6.66 7.89
CA GLY A 161 6.69 -7.96 8.54
C GLY A 161 6.36 -7.85 10.03
N HIS A 162 7.01 -6.94 10.75
CA HIS A 162 6.75 -6.69 12.17
C HIS A 162 5.34 -6.13 12.39
N ILE A 163 4.92 -5.16 11.56
CA ILE A 163 3.57 -4.57 11.61
C ILE A 163 2.51 -5.64 11.34
N PHE A 164 2.71 -6.49 10.34
CA PHE A 164 1.79 -7.56 9.97
C PHE A 164 1.63 -8.59 11.10
N LEU A 165 2.74 -9.03 11.71
CA LEU A 165 2.70 -9.94 12.85
C LEU A 165 1.99 -9.30 14.05
N THR A 166 2.33 -8.05 14.37
CA THR A 166 1.73 -7.33 15.50
C THR A 166 0.23 -7.12 15.29
N LEU A 167 -0.19 -6.76 14.08
CA LEU A 167 -1.60 -6.60 13.73
C LEU A 167 -2.35 -7.94 13.84
N THR A 168 -1.78 -9.01 13.30
CA THR A 168 -2.38 -10.36 13.37
C THR A 168 -2.51 -10.83 14.81
N ALA A 169 -1.47 -10.65 15.63
CA ALA A 169 -1.51 -10.95 17.05
C ALA A 169 -2.56 -10.11 17.78
N GLY A 170 -2.67 -8.82 17.46
CA GLY A 170 -3.70 -7.92 18.01
C GLY A 170 -5.11 -8.39 17.67
N VAL A 171 -5.37 -8.79 16.43
CA VAL A 171 -6.67 -9.34 16.00
C VAL A 171 -6.98 -10.63 16.76
N LEU A 172 -6.03 -11.56 16.86
CA LEU A 172 -6.23 -12.79 17.64
C LEU A 172 -6.50 -12.50 19.12
N ALA A 173 -5.81 -11.51 19.71
CA ALA A 173 -6.00 -11.11 21.10
C ALA A 173 -7.39 -10.49 21.32
N LEU A 174 -7.88 -9.68 20.38
CA LEU A 174 -9.23 -9.12 20.40
C LEU A 174 -10.29 -10.22 20.31
N VAL A 175 -10.13 -11.16 19.39
CA VAL A 175 -11.02 -12.32 19.26
C VAL A 175 -11.02 -13.15 20.55
N GLY A 176 -9.85 -13.43 21.13
CA GLY A 176 -9.74 -14.16 22.39
C GLY A 176 -10.37 -13.42 23.57
N THR A 177 -10.28 -12.10 23.60
CA THR A 177 -10.93 -11.27 24.62
C THR A 177 -12.44 -11.28 24.46
N GLY A 178 -12.94 -11.17 23.22
CA GLY A 178 -14.36 -11.27 22.90
C GLY A 178 -14.95 -12.63 23.30
N ALA A 179 -14.26 -13.73 23.01
CA ALA A 179 -14.67 -15.06 23.42
C ALA A 179 -14.73 -15.22 24.95
N ARG A 180 -13.76 -14.66 25.69
CA ARG A 180 -13.78 -14.66 27.16
C ARG A 180 -14.94 -13.84 27.73
N LEU A 181 -15.20 -12.66 27.17
CA LEU A 181 -16.33 -11.81 27.57
C LEU A 181 -17.66 -12.54 27.38
N LEU A 182 -17.86 -13.19 26.23
CA LEU A 182 -19.04 -14.01 25.95
C LEU A 182 -19.17 -15.18 26.92
N GLY A 183 -18.07 -15.86 27.24
CA GLY A 183 -18.05 -16.93 28.23
C GLY A 183 -18.47 -16.45 29.63
N HIS A 184 -17.99 -15.28 30.06
CA HIS A 184 -18.38 -14.67 31.33
C HIS A 184 -19.86 -14.27 31.31
N ALA A 185 -20.32 -13.59 30.26
CA ALA A 185 -21.72 -13.19 30.10
C ALA A 185 -22.68 -14.40 30.16
N SER A 186 -22.33 -15.50 29.47
CA SER A 186 -23.12 -16.73 29.49
C SER A 186 -23.25 -17.31 30.90
N ARG A 187 -22.15 -17.35 31.68
CA ARG A 187 -22.20 -17.78 33.08
C ARG A 187 -23.11 -16.90 33.93
N TYR A 188 -23.00 -15.57 33.82
CA TYR A 188 -23.86 -14.65 34.56
C TYR A 188 -25.34 -14.79 34.18
N LEU A 189 -25.64 -15.03 32.90
CA LEU A 189 -27.01 -15.26 32.44
C LEU A 189 -27.61 -16.55 33.03
N VAL A 190 -26.84 -17.64 33.08
CA VAL A 190 -27.29 -18.91 33.66
C VAL A 190 -27.53 -18.78 35.17
N GLU A 191 -26.63 -18.12 35.90
CA GLU A 191 -26.80 -17.89 37.33
C GLU A 191 -28.01 -16.98 37.61
N GLY A 192 -28.18 -15.92 36.81
CA GLY A 192 -29.34 -15.03 36.87
C GLY A 192 -30.66 -15.74 36.60
N ALA A 193 -30.69 -16.62 35.59
CA ALA A 193 -31.86 -17.44 35.29
C ALA A 193 -32.20 -18.41 36.43
N ARG A 194 -31.20 -19.01 37.09
CA ARG A 194 -31.41 -19.83 38.29
C ARG A 194 -32.03 -19.05 39.44
N HIS A 195 -31.50 -17.86 39.74
CA HIS A 195 -32.07 -17.03 40.80
C HIS A 195 -33.50 -16.59 40.51
N LEU A 196 -33.82 -16.27 39.25
CA LEU A 196 -35.19 -15.93 38.86
C LEU A 196 -36.12 -17.14 39.02
N TYR A 197 -35.65 -18.35 38.69
CA TYR A 197 -36.40 -19.59 38.84
C TYR A 197 -36.63 -19.95 40.32
N ASP A 198 -35.62 -19.81 41.17
CA ASP A 198 -35.75 -20.00 42.63
C ASP A 198 -36.76 -19.02 43.22
N ILE A 199 -36.72 -17.75 42.82
CA ILE A 199 -37.72 -16.75 43.24
C ILE A 199 -39.13 -17.18 42.83
N TYR A 200 -39.29 -17.67 41.60
CA TYR A 200 -40.60 -18.08 41.07
C TYR A 200 -41.18 -19.30 41.81
N ILE A 201 -40.34 -20.21 42.31
CA ILE A 201 -40.76 -21.35 43.14
C ILE A 201 -41.03 -20.93 44.59
N VAL A 202 -40.18 -20.09 45.16
CA VAL A 202 -40.26 -19.74 46.59
C VAL A 202 -41.42 -18.77 46.88
N LEU A 203 -41.76 -17.86 45.96
CA LEU A 203 -42.88 -16.93 46.13
C LEU A 203 -44.23 -17.64 46.42
N PRO A 204 -44.68 -18.62 45.61
CA PRO A 204 -45.92 -19.32 45.87
C PRO A 204 -45.86 -20.19 47.13
N LEU A 205 -44.70 -20.80 47.44
CA LEU A 205 -44.49 -21.57 48.67
C LEU A 205 -44.60 -20.71 49.94
N GLN A 206 -44.18 -19.46 49.89
CA GLN A 206 -44.37 -18.52 51.01
C GLN A 206 -45.82 -18.07 51.14
N ILE A 207 -46.51 -17.82 50.03
CA ILE A 207 -47.94 -17.48 50.02
C ILE A 207 -48.77 -18.66 50.56
N GLU A 208 -48.44 -19.89 50.16
CA GLU A 208 -49.06 -21.12 50.67
C GLU A 208 -48.79 -21.32 52.16
N ARG A 209 -47.57 -21.05 52.64
CA ARG A 209 -47.24 -21.08 54.08
C ARG A 209 -47.95 -20.00 54.90
N LEU A 210 -48.11 -18.80 54.35
CA LEU A 210 -48.89 -17.72 54.99
C LEU A 210 -50.38 -18.04 55.03
N ALA A 211 -50.93 -18.66 53.99
CA ALA A 211 -52.32 -19.09 53.95
C ALA A 211 -52.62 -20.31 54.84
N THR A 212 -51.65 -21.23 55.01
CA THR A 212 -51.82 -22.49 55.75
C THR A 212 -51.36 -22.41 57.21
N GLY A 213 -50.64 -21.35 57.62
CA GLY A 213 -50.24 -21.11 59.01
C GLY A 213 -49.20 -22.10 59.58
N ALA A 214 -48.59 -22.96 58.77
CA ALA A 214 -47.67 -23.98 59.23
C ALA A 214 -46.27 -23.39 59.58
N ARG A 215 -46.03 -23.23 60.90
CA ARG A 215 -44.72 -22.89 61.47
C ARG A 215 -43.71 -24.02 61.22
N PRO A 216 -42.43 -23.71 60.92
CA PRO A 216 -41.42 -24.73 60.69
C PRO A 216 -41.06 -25.44 62.00
N SER A 217 -41.19 -26.77 62.04
CA SER A 217 -40.61 -27.57 63.11
C SER A 217 -39.09 -27.63 62.90
N ILE A 218 -38.35 -26.88 63.70
CA ILE A 218 -36.90 -26.99 63.82
C ILE A 218 -36.59 -28.38 64.38
N SER A 219 -36.14 -29.30 63.53
CA SER A 219 -35.54 -30.55 64.00
C SER A 219 -34.12 -30.25 64.47
N THR A 220 -33.98 -29.97 65.76
CA THR A 220 -32.71 -30.00 66.49
C THR A 220 -32.16 -31.43 66.47
N ALA A 221 -31.35 -31.75 65.47
CA ALA A 221 -30.46 -32.91 65.53
C ALA A 221 -29.23 -32.53 66.37
N LYS A 222 -29.24 -33.01 67.62
CA LYS A 222 -28.24 -32.86 68.67
C LYS A 222 -26.79 -32.92 68.19
N GLN A 223 -26.05 -31.90 68.57
CA GLN A 223 -24.63 -31.96 68.92
C GLN A 223 -24.46 -32.69 70.27
N GLY A 224 -23.45 -33.57 70.37
CA GLY A 224 -22.92 -34.19 71.62
C GLY A 224 -23.32 -35.67 71.80
N ALA A 225 -22.43 -36.64 72.04
CA ALA A 225 -21.09 -36.60 72.63
C ALA A 225 -20.23 -37.84 72.26
N ARG A 226 -18.92 -37.57 72.27
CA ARG A 226 -17.66 -38.37 72.31
C ARG A 226 -17.69 -39.74 73.01
N PRO A 227 -16.61 -40.56 72.95
CA PRO A 227 -15.22 -40.29 72.51
C PRO A 227 -14.78 -40.92 71.18
#